data_AF-A0A7S2U3S9-F1
#
_entry.id   AF-A0A7S2U3S9-F1
#
_cell.length_a   1.000
_cell.length_b   1.000
_cell.length_c   1.000
_cell.angle_alpha   90.00
_cell.angle_beta   90.00
_cell.angle_gamma   90.00
#
_symmetry.space_group_name_H-M   'P 1'
#
loop_
_entity.id
_entity.type
_entity.pdbx_description
1 polymer ?
#
loop_
_entity_poly.entity_id
_entity_poly.type
_entity_poly.pdbx_seq_one_letter_code
_entity_poly.pdbx_strand_id
1 'polypeptide(L)'
;LAAWFKLKYPSLIDGSVSSSAPVFAEYNFEQYASVVGFALGYPLIGGSQECYDTLAKGTEQLRSLVESTTPMGTSGDIPDTLKPCTTMNGSLDLSTYEANVFGAFQGVVQYNLEGRPPYV
;
A
#
# COMPACT_ATOMS: atom_id res chain seq x y z
N LEU A 1 18.12 9.57 3.41
CA LEU A 1 19.03 10.26 4.36
C LEU A 1 20.51 10.13 3.99
N ALA A 2 21.06 8.92 3.79
CA ALA A 2 22.48 8.73 3.47
C ALA A 2 22.96 9.50 2.22
N ALA A 3 22.14 9.51 1.14
CA ALA A 3 22.41 10.34 -0.04
C ALA A 3 22.47 11.85 0.30
N TRP A 4 21.49 12.36 1.06
CA TRP A 4 21.45 13.77 1.44
C TRP A 4 22.57 14.17 2.42
N PHE A 5 23.01 13.25 3.28
CA PHE A 5 24.15 13.50 4.17
C PHE A 5 25.45 13.68 3.37
N LYS A 6 25.73 12.79 2.40
CA LYS A 6 26.88 12.97 1.49
C LYS A 6 26.77 14.24 0.66
N LEU A 7 25.56 14.59 0.21
CA LEU A 7 25.31 15.82 -0.56
C LEU A 7 25.57 17.09 0.26
N LYS A 8 25.15 17.12 1.54
CA LYS A 8 25.28 18.30 2.41
C LYS A 8 26.64 18.42 3.09
N TYR A 9 27.30 17.30 3.37
CA TYR A 9 28.58 17.24 4.07
C TYR A 9 29.60 16.39 3.31
N PRO A 10 29.97 16.77 2.07
CA PRO A 10 30.77 15.93 1.20
C PRO A 10 32.19 15.66 1.72
N SER A 11 32.70 16.47 2.66
CA SER A 11 34.02 16.33 3.27
C SER A 11 34.06 15.39 4.49
N LEU A 12 32.92 15.01 5.06
CA LEU A 12 32.89 14.20 6.29
C LEU A 12 32.89 12.69 6.03
N ILE A 13 32.54 12.26 4.81
CA ILE A 13 32.48 10.86 4.41
C ILE A 13 32.91 10.71 2.94
N ASP A 14 33.59 9.62 2.61
CA ASP A 14 34.07 9.37 1.25
C ASP A 14 32.93 9.03 0.27
N GLY A 15 31.91 8.28 0.74
CA GLY A 15 30.75 7.91 -0.05
C GLY A 15 29.57 7.46 0.80
N SER A 16 28.43 7.22 0.16
CA SER A 16 27.24 6.68 0.83
C SER A 16 26.49 5.69 -0.07
N VAL A 17 25.86 4.69 0.56
CA VAL A 17 24.92 3.79 -0.09
C VAL A 17 23.53 4.15 0.40
N SER A 18 22.60 4.37 -0.53
CA SER A 18 21.23 4.78 -0.22
C SER A 18 20.26 3.81 -0.90
N SER A 19 20.20 2.59 -0.38
CA SER A 19 19.35 1.52 -0.91
C SER A 19 17.86 1.88 -0.81
N SER A 20 17.10 1.61 -1.87
CA SER A 20 15.64 1.84 -1.95
C SER A 20 15.21 3.25 -1.51
N ALA A 21 16.05 4.27 -1.74
CA ALA A 21 15.80 5.61 -1.26
C ALA A 21 15.11 6.48 -2.33
N PRO A 22 13.83 6.87 -2.17
CA PRO A 22 13.23 7.91 -2.98
C PRO A 22 13.88 9.26 -2.60
N VAL A 23 14.87 9.69 -3.38
CA VAL A 23 15.66 10.90 -3.10
C VAL A 23 14.95 12.19 -3.51
N PHE A 24 13.90 12.08 -4.29
CA PHE A 24 12.98 13.17 -4.61
C PHE A 24 11.85 13.16 -3.59
N ALA A 25 11.71 14.26 -2.85
CA ALA A 25 10.63 14.40 -1.88
C ALA A 25 9.33 14.69 -2.62
N GLU A 26 8.38 13.77 -2.52
CA GLU A 26 7.04 13.90 -3.06
C GLU A 26 6.04 13.98 -1.90
N TYR A 27 5.21 15.02 -1.88
CA TYR A 27 4.26 15.22 -0.79
C TYR A 27 3.12 14.19 -0.82
N ASN A 28 2.65 13.87 -2.03
CA ASN A 28 1.68 12.82 -2.28
C ASN A 28 2.27 11.82 -3.29
N PHE A 29 2.74 10.67 -2.78
CA PHE A 29 3.46 9.67 -3.57
C PHE A 29 2.50 8.61 -4.14
N GLU A 30 1.49 9.05 -4.89
CA GLU A 30 0.42 8.19 -5.41
C GLU A 30 0.92 7.08 -6.36
N GLN A 31 2.05 7.31 -7.03
CA GLN A 31 2.66 6.40 -7.98
C GLN A 31 3.04 5.07 -7.33
N TYR A 32 3.29 5.05 -6.01
CA TYR A 32 3.56 3.81 -5.29
C TYR A 32 2.40 2.81 -5.41
N ALA A 33 1.14 3.27 -5.37
CA ALA A 33 -0.02 2.40 -5.57
C ALA A 33 -0.07 1.81 -6.99
N SER A 34 0.31 2.60 -8.01
CA SER A 34 0.42 2.10 -9.38
C SER A 34 1.50 1.02 -9.51
N VAL A 35 2.65 1.19 -8.84
CA VAL A 35 3.73 0.19 -8.83
C VAL A 35 3.30 -1.09 -8.12
N VAL A 36 2.58 -1.00 -6.99
CA VAL A 36 2.04 -2.18 -6.29
C VAL A 36 1.07 -2.95 -7.20
N GLY A 37 0.14 -2.26 -7.84
CA GLY A 37 -0.78 -2.89 -8.81
C GLY A 37 -0.02 -3.55 -9.97
N PHE A 38 0.92 -2.84 -10.58
CA PHE A 38 1.76 -3.40 -11.65
C PHE A 38 2.50 -4.66 -11.21
N ALA A 39 3.11 -4.66 -10.03
CA ALA A 39 3.84 -5.80 -9.50
C ALA A 39 2.95 -7.04 -9.34
N LEU A 40 1.74 -6.87 -8.79
CA LEU A 40 0.76 -7.94 -8.65
C LEU A 40 0.27 -8.48 -10.00
N GLY A 41 0.31 -7.64 -11.04
CA GLY A 41 0.03 -8.02 -12.43
C GLY A 41 1.19 -8.69 -13.16
N TYR A 42 2.43 -8.61 -12.64
CA TYR A 42 3.62 -8.87 -13.42
C TYR A 42 4.07 -10.35 -13.38
N PRO A 43 3.99 -11.11 -14.49
CA PRO A 43 4.22 -12.56 -14.47
C PRO A 43 5.64 -12.98 -14.10
N LEU A 44 6.65 -12.14 -14.39
CA LEU A 44 8.06 -12.49 -14.11
C LEU A 44 8.39 -12.54 -12.61
N ILE A 45 7.53 -11.97 -11.76
CA ILE A 45 7.69 -12.01 -10.30
C ILE A 45 6.55 -12.80 -9.62
N GLY A 46 5.80 -13.60 -10.39
CA GLY A 46 4.74 -14.47 -9.88
C GLY A 46 3.34 -13.85 -9.84
N GLY A 47 3.17 -12.62 -10.35
CA GLY A 47 1.86 -12.00 -10.55
C GLY A 47 1.10 -12.53 -11.77
N SER A 48 -0.09 -12.00 -11.99
CA SER A 48 -0.88 -12.29 -13.20
C SER A 48 -1.90 -11.19 -13.47
N GLN A 49 -2.34 -11.06 -14.74
CA GLN A 49 -3.42 -10.13 -15.08
C GLN A 49 -4.68 -10.42 -14.27
N GLU A 50 -5.01 -11.70 -14.07
CA GLU A 50 -6.15 -12.12 -13.25
C GLU A 50 -6.02 -11.65 -11.79
N CYS A 51 -4.81 -11.67 -11.20
CA CYS A 51 -4.56 -11.17 -9.86
C CYS A 51 -4.80 -9.66 -9.78
N TYR A 52 -4.27 -8.89 -10.74
CA TYR A 52 -4.50 -7.46 -10.83
C TYR A 52 -5.99 -7.12 -11.00
N ASP A 53 -6.67 -7.76 -11.95
CA ASP A 53 -8.08 -7.50 -12.25
C ASP A 53 -8.98 -7.84 -11.05
N THR A 54 -8.70 -8.96 -10.38
CA THR A 54 -9.42 -9.38 -9.16
C THR A 54 -9.24 -8.36 -8.05
N LEU A 55 -8.01 -7.87 -7.85
CA LEU A 55 -7.75 -6.86 -6.82
C LEU A 55 -8.46 -5.55 -7.15
N ALA A 56 -8.32 -5.04 -8.38
CA ALA A 56 -8.94 -3.78 -8.80
C ALA A 56 -10.47 -3.82 -8.60
N LYS A 57 -11.10 -4.89 -9.06
CA LYS A 57 -12.54 -5.12 -8.88
C LYS A 57 -12.91 -5.24 -7.39
N GLY A 58 -12.13 -5.99 -6.62
CA GLY A 58 -12.37 -6.18 -5.19
C GLY A 58 -12.30 -4.87 -4.40
N THR A 59 -11.32 -4.01 -4.70
CA THR A 59 -11.18 -2.70 -4.06
C THR A 59 -12.32 -1.75 -4.41
N GLU A 60 -12.79 -1.77 -5.67
CA GLU A 60 -13.94 -0.96 -6.09
C GLU A 60 -15.24 -1.41 -5.40
N GLN A 61 -15.45 -2.73 -5.33
CA GLN A 61 -16.57 -3.31 -4.61
C GLN A 61 -16.53 -2.97 -3.11
N LEU A 62 -15.36 -3.13 -2.47
CA LEU A 62 -15.20 -2.82 -1.05
C LEU A 62 -15.51 -1.35 -0.77
N ARG A 63 -14.97 -0.44 -1.58
CA ARG A 63 -15.25 0.99 -1.45
C ARG A 63 -16.74 1.30 -1.59
N SER A 64 -17.38 0.72 -2.59
CA SER A 64 -18.83 0.87 -2.81
C SER A 64 -19.64 0.40 -1.59
N LEU A 65 -19.27 -0.74 -0.98
CA LEU A 65 -19.92 -1.24 0.23
C LEU A 65 -19.68 -0.33 1.44
N VAL A 66 -18.46 0.17 1.60
CA VAL A 66 -18.09 1.09 2.68
C VAL A 66 -18.87 2.39 2.60
N GLU A 67 -19.04 2.95 1.41
CA GLU A 67 -19.78 4.20 1.16
C GLU A 67 -21.31 3.99 1.10
N SER A 68 -21.81 2.75 1.06
CA SER A 68 -23.24 2.45 0.87
C SER A 68 -24.15 2.78 2.06
N THR A 69 -23.58 3.00 3.25
CA THR A 69 -24.34 3.25 4.48
C THR A 69 -23.94 4.55 5.17
N THR A 70 -24.84 5.08 5.99
CA THR A 70 -24.55 6.19 6.91
C THR A 70 -24.85 5.74 8.34
N PRO A 71 -23.86 5.66 9.23
CA PRO A 71 -22.45 6.00 9.01
C PRO A 71 -21.71 4.98 8.13
N MET A 72 -20.62 5.41 7.47
CA MET A 72 -19.86 4.60 6.52
C MET A 72 -19.25 3.34 7.18
N GLY A 73 -19.09 2.28 6.39
CA GLY A 73 -18.49 1.02 6.82
C GLY A 73 -19.37 0.15 7.71
N THR A 74 -20.66 0.47 7.83
CA THR A 74 -21.62 -0.31 8.63
C THR A 74 -22.43 -1.32 7.82
N SER A 75 -22.21 -1.41 6.50
CA SER A 75 -22.86 -2.40 5.67
C SER A 75 -22.54 -3.82 6.16
N GLY A 76 -23.59 -4.65 6.29
CA GLY A 76 -23.46 -6.06 6.66
C GLY A 76 -22.77 -6.91 5.60
N ASP A 77 -22.69 -6.41 4.36
CA ASP A 77 -22.10 -7.11 3.22
C ASP A 77 -20.57 -6.96 3.15
N ILE A 78 -19.97 -6.09 3.97
CA ILE A 78 -18.51 -5.99 4.10
C ILE A 78 -18.00 -7.29 4.74
N PRO A 79 -17.00 -7.98 4.18
CA PRO A 79 -16.41 -9.16 4.80
C PRO A 79 -15.92 -8.89 6.22
N ASP A 80 -16.11 -9.83 7.15
CA ASP A 80 -15.79 -9.61 8.57
C ASP A 80 -14.33 -9.23 8.82
N THR A 81 -13.39 -9.75 8.02
CA THR A 81 -11.96 -9.41 8.09
C THR A 81 -11.63 -8.00 7.61
N LEU A 82 -12.54 -7.36 6.88
CA LEU A 82 -12.41 -6.03 6.32
C LEU A 82 -13.37 -5.03 6.98
N LYS A 83 -14.16 -5.44 7.98
CA LYS A 83 -15.05 -4.53 8.70
C LYS A 83 -14.23 -3.54 9.53
N PRO A 84 -14.50 -2.22 9.42
CA PRO A 84 -13.90 -1.23 10.30
C PRO A 84 -14.25 -1.51 11.77
N CYS A 85 -13.26 -1.41 12.67
CA CYS A 85 -13.48 -1.60 14.11
C CYS A 85 -14.27 -0.46 14.76
N THR A 86 -14.29 0.71 14.13
CA THR A 86 -14.97 1.91 14.61
C THR A 86 -15.74 2.57 13.48
N THR A 87 -16.78 3.30 13.83
CA THR A 87 -17.54 4.13 12.90
C THR A 87 -16.63 5.12 12.20
N MET A 88 -16.70 5.20 10.87
CA MET A 88 -15.96 6.19 10.08
C MET A 88 -16.74 7.50 9.97
N ASN A 89 -16.07 8.61 10.30
CA ASN A 89 -16.63 9.96 10.30
C ASN A 89 -15.96 10.83 9.22
N GLY A 90 -16.39 10.65 7.98
CA GLY A 90 -15.96 11.46 6.85
C GLY A 90 -14.66 10.96 6.20
N SER A 91 -14.10 11.82 5.33
CA SER A 91 -13.05 11.43 4.38
C SER A 91 -11.72 10.99 5.02
N LEU A 92 -11.36 11.53 6.19
CA LEU A 92 -10.09 11.18 6.84
C LEU A 92 -10.10 9.75 7.37
N ASP A 93 -11.20 9.35 8.02
CA ASP A 93 -11.37 7.98 8.52
C ASP A 93 -11.46 6.98 7.35
N LEU A 94 -12.15 7.34 6.27
CA LEU A 94 -12.17 6.55 5.04
C LEU A 94 -10.75 6.36 4.48
N SER A 95 -9.98 7.45 4.34
CA SER A 95 -8.61 7.37 3.82
C SER A 95 -7.70 6.53 4.70
N THR A 96 -7.89 6.58 6.02
CA THR A 96 -7.14 5.77 6.98
C THR A 96 -7.50 4.30 6.83
N TYR A 97 -8.79 3.99 6.70
CA TYR A 97 -9.26 2.63 6.45
C TYR A 97 -8.70 2.06 5.14
N GLU A 98 -8.82 2.81 4.04
CA GLU A 98 -8.29 2.41 2.72
C GLU A 98 -6.77 2.22 2.76
N ALA A 99 -6.04 3.09 3.48
CA ALA A 99 -4.60 2.94 3.68
C ALA A 99 -4.24 1.67 4.47
N ASN A 100 -5.04 1.28 5.48
CA ASN A 100 -4.82 0.03 6.22
C ASN A 100 -5.03 -1.20 5.33
N VAL A 101 -6.11 -1.22 4.52
CA VAL A 101 -6.37 -2.30 3.56
C VAL A 101 -5.24 -2.36 2.52
N PHE A 102 -4.83 -1.21 1.99
CA PHE A 102 -3.75 -1.13 1.01
C PHE A 102 -2.41 -1.60 1.57
N GLY A 103 -2.12 -1.33 2.85
CA GLY A 103 -0.89 -1.73 3.53
C GLY A 103 -0.57 -3.23 3.44
N ALA A 104 -1.59 -4.09 3.42
CA ALA A 104 -1.39 -5.54 3.23
C ALA A 104 -0.76 -5.85 1.86
N PHE A 105 -1.19 -5.17 0.80
CA PHE A 105 -0.64 -5.35 -0.54
C PHE A 105 0.74 -4.72 -0.70
N GLN A 106 0.99 -3.61 0.00
CA GLN A 106 2.33 -3.02 0.06
C GLN A 106 3.35 -3.99 0.65
N GLY A 107 2.99 -4.69 1.74
CA GLY A 107 3.86 -5.69 2.37
C GLY A 107 4.24 -6.81 1.40
N VAL A 108 3.24 -7.39 0.73
CA VAL A 108 3.43 -8.47 -0.26
C VAL A 108 4.39 -8.07 -1.40
N VAL A 109 4.33 -6.84 -1.88
CA VAL A 109 5.20 -6.36 -2.97
C VAL A 109 6.58 -5.95 -2.47
N GLN A 110 6.69 -5.47 -1.24
CA GLN A 110 7.95 -4.96 -0.68
C GLN A 110 8.85 -6.07 -0.14
N TYR A 111 8.26 -7.11 0.46
CA TYR A 111 8.99 -8.12 1.22
C TYR A 111 8.86 -9.50 0.60
N ASN A 112 9.91 -10.30 0.79
CA ASN A 112 9.89 -11.71 0.43
C ASN A 112 9.29 -12.54 1.58
N LEU A 113 8.77 -13.73 1.27
CA LEU A 113 8.31 -14.73 2.25
C LEU A 113 7.10 -14.35 3.11
N GLU A 114 6.35 -13.29 2.75
CA GLU A 114 5.11 -12.88 3.43
C GLU A 114 4.05 -14.00 3.55
N GLY A 115 4.06 -15.00 2.65
CA GLY A 115 3.07 -16.08 2.59
C GLY A 115 3.52 -17.45 3.12
N ARG A 116 4.74 -17.61 3.66
CA ARG A 116 5.21 -18.92 4.16
C ARG A 116 6.07 -18.79 5.41
N PRO A 117 5.75 -19.52 6.50
CA PRO A 117 6.63 -19.59 7.66
C PRO A 117 7.97 -20.26 7.31
N PRO A 118 9.08 -19.89 7.98
CA PRO A 118 9.15 -18.86 9.02
C PRO A 118 9.12 -17.47 8.39
N TYR A 119 8.22 -16.62 8.89
CA TYR A 119 8.20 -15.19 8.59
C TYR A 119 9.50 -14.63 9.19
N VAL A 120 10.48 -14.36 8.33
CA VAL A 120 11.75 -13.71 8.70
C VAL A 120 11.63 -12.20 8.55
#